data_AF-A0A3Q0J7N4-F1
#
_entry.id   AF-A0A3Q0J7N4-F1
#
_cell.length_a   1.000
_cell.length_b   1.000
_cell.length_c   1.000
_cell.angle_alpha   90.00
_cell.angle_beta   90.00
_cell.angle_gamma   90.00
#
_symmetry.space_group_name_H-M   'P 1'
#
loop_
_entity.id
_entity.type
_entity.pdbx_description
1 polymer ?
#
loop_
_entity_poly.entity_id
_entity_poly.type
_entity_poly.pdbx_seq_one_letter_code
_entity_poly.pdbx_strand_id
1 'polypeptide(L)'
;MTEALKASFASWEKEQIRLNIVKDPRQWSESNVAQWLCWAIREFSLEGVTLHQFYMRGKDICSMGKESFLARAPPFMGDILWEHLEILQKGK
;
A
#
# COMPACT_ATOMS: atom_id res chain seq x y z
N MET A 1 -0.93 11.35 12.19
CA MET A 1 0.19 10.95 11.30
C MET A 1 1.51 11.34 11.94
N THR A 2 2.37 10.36 12.20
CA THR A 2 3.77 10.59 12.61
C THR A 2 4.60 11.09 11.43
N GLU A 3 5.61 11.93 11.68
CA GLU A 3 6.49 12.47 10.63
C GLU A 3 7.20 11.37 9.82
N ALA A 4 7.47 10.22 10.44
CA ALA A 4 8.02 9.06 9.78
C ALA A 4 7.13 8.53 8.65
N LEU A 5 5.80 8.47 8.84
CA LEU A 5 4.86 7.99 7.81
C LEU A 5 4.88 8.90 6.57
N LYS A 6 4.94 10.22 6.78
CA LYS A 6 5.01 11.18 5.68
C LYS A 6 6.30 11.03 4.88
N ALA A 7 7.42 10.85 5.58
CA ALA A 7 8.71 10.62 4.93
C ALA A 7 8.69 9.32 4.11
N SER A 8 8.08 8.27 4.65
CA SER A 8 7.88 7.01 3.94
C SER A 8 7.01 7.19 2.69
N PHE A 9 5.88 7.89 2.75
CA PHE A 9 5.06 8.12 1.54
C PHE A 9 5.83 8.82 0.42
N ALA A 10 6.71 9.78 0.74
CA ALA A 10 7.61 10.39 -0.24
C ALA A 10 8.66 9.41 -0.82
N SER A 11 9.06 8.40 -0.04
CA SER A 11 9.90 7.30 -0.50
C SER A 11 9.17 6.45 -1.55
N TRP A 12 7.89 6.13 -1.31
CA TRP A 12 7.06 5.40 -2.25
C TRP A 12 6.85 6.13 -3.58
N GLU A 13 6.60 7.44 -3.57
CA GLU A 13 6.43 8.22 -4.81
C GLU A 13 7.65 8.09 -5.74
N LYS A 14 8.87 8.12 -5.18
CA LYS A 14 10.10 7.90 -5.95
C LYS A 14 10.16 6.48 -6.52
N GLU A 15 9.76 5.50 -5.72
CA GLU A 15 9.70 4.10 -6.13
C GLU A 15 8.68 3.87 -7.25
N GLN A 16 7.50 4.50 -7.16
CA GLN A 16 6.48 4.47 -8.19
C GLN A 16 7.00 5.00 -9.52
N ILE A 17 7.70 6.14 -9.50
CA ILE A 17 8.30 6.70 -10.72
C ILE A 17 9.37 5.76 -11.28
N ARG A 18 10.23 5.20 -10.41
CA ARG A 18 11.31 4.28 -10.81
C ARG A 18 10.77 2.99 -11.43
N LEU A 19 9.71 2.43 -10.87
CA LEU A 19 9.07 1.20 -11.32
C LEU A 19 7.98 1.44 -12.39
N ASN A 20 7.77 2.70 -12.79
CA ASN A 20 6.73 3.11 -13.74
C ASN A 20 5.31 2.66 -13.31
N ILE A 21 5.04 2.70 -12.00
CA ILE A 21 3.75 2.39 -11.40
C ILE A 21 2.87 3.63 -11.48
N VAL A 22 1.67 3.46 -12.03
CA VAL A 22 0.66 4.52 -12.12
C VAL A 22 0.29 5.05 -10.72
N LYS A 23 0.01 6.34 -10.61
CA LYS A 23 -0.35 6.96 -9.32
C LYS A 23 -1.66 6.41 -8.76
N ASP A 24 -2.63 6.17 -9.65
CA ASP A 24 -3.94 5.67 -9.30
C ASP A 24 -3.87 4.19 -8.89
N PRO A 25 -4.12 3.85 -7.62
CA PRO A 25 -4.06 2.48 -7.16
C PRO A 25 -5.12 1.60 -7.80
N ARG A 26 -6.21 2.14 -8.36
CA ARG A 26 -7.22 1.33 -9.08
C ARG A 26 -6.68 0.71 -10.36
N GLN A 27 -5.65 1.31 -10.94
CA GLN A 27 -4.99 0.87 -12.16
C GLN A 27 -3.79 -0.04 -11.89
N TRP A 28 -3.50 -0.35 -10.62
CA TRP A 28 -2.39 -1.24 -10.28
C TRP A 28 -2.65 -2.68 -10.75
N SER A 29 -1.62 -3.29 -11.32
CA SER A 29 -1.56 -4.74 -11.51
C SER A 29 -1.27 -5.45 -10.17
N GLU A 30 -1.43 -6.77 -10.15
CA GLU A 30 -1.05 -7.60 -9.00
C GLU A 30 0.42 -7.40 -8.61
N SER A 31 1.29 -7.25 -9.61
CA SER A 31 2.70 -6.93 -9.39
C SER A 31 2.90 -5.56 -8.74
N ASN A 32 2.16 -4.54 -9.17
CA ASN A 32 2.26 -3.20 -8.58
C ASN A 32 1.81 -3.18 -7.11
N VAL A 33 0.72 -3.88 -6.79
CA VAL A 33 0.26 -4.08 -5.41
C VAL A 33 1.33 -4.79 -4.58
N ALA A 34 1.96 -5.83 -5.13
CA ALA A 34 3.05 -6.53 -4.46
C ALA A 34 4.29 -5.64 -4.25
N GLN A 35 4.64 -4.79 -5.21
CA GLN A 35 5.74 -3.82 -5.07
C GLN A 35 5.46 -2.80 -3.97
N TRP A 36 4.23 -2.28 -3.91
CA TRP A 36 3.79 -1.36 -2.85
C TRP A 36 3.89 -1.99 -1.46
N LEU A 37 3.41 -3.21 -1.32
CA LEU A 37 3.52 -3.95 -0.06
C LEU A 37 4.96 -4.28 0.29
N CYS A 38 5.77 -4.71 -0.68
CA CYS A 38 7.18 -5.01 -0.45
C CYS A 38 7.94 -3.76 0.04
N TRP A 39 7.68 -2.61 -0.58
CA TRP A 39 8.20 -1.32 -0.13
C TRP A 39 7.75 -1.03 1.31
N ALA A 40 6.45 -1.14 1.61
CA ALA A 40 5.93 -0.87 2.95
C ALA A 40 6.49 -1.84 4.00
N ILE A 41 6.66 -3.12 3.65
CA ILE A 41 7.28 -4.14 4.50
C ILE A 41 8.69 -3.73 4.88
N ARG A 42 9.45 -3.24 3.91
CA ARG A 42 10.85 -2.86 4.09
C ARG A 42 10.99 -1.56 4.90
N GLU A 43 10.11 -0.60 4.63
CA GLU A 43 10.14 0.73 5.24
C GLU A 43 9.66 0.71 6.70
N PHE A 44 8.60 -0.03 6.99
CA PHE A 44 8.00 -0.11 8.32
C PHE A 44 8.40 -1.37 9.09
N SER A 45 9.33 -2.17 8.55
CA SER A 45 9.77 -3.46 9.12
C SER A 45 8.58 -4.37 9.45
N LEU A 46 7.67 -4.53 8.48
CA LEU A 46 6.43 -5.26 8.67
C LEU A 46 6.68 -6.78 8.70
N GLU A 47 6.91 -7.32 9.89
CA GLU A 47 6.98 -8.76 10.08
C GLU A 47 5.58 -9.38 9.99
N GLY A 48 5.43 -10.45 9.20
CA GLY A 48 4.18 -11.21 9.10
C GLY A 48 3.20 -10.80 8.01
N VAL A 49 3.46 -9.73 7.23
CA VAL A 49 2.65 -9.43 6.04
C VAL A 49 2.93 -10.46 4.96
N THR A 50 1.90 -11.22 4.58
CA THR A 50 2.02 -12.16 3.47
C THR A 50 1.57 -11.46 2.19
N LEU A 51 2.49 -11.24 1.23
CA LEU A 51 2.14 -10.74 -0.11
C LEU A 51 1.04 -11.55 -0.78
N HIS A 52 0.97 -12.85 -0.47
CA HIS A 52 -0.07 -13.76 -0.95
C HIS A 52 -1.49 -13.35 -0.51
N GLN A 53 -1.67 -12.76 0.67
CA GLN A 53 -2.97 -12.30 1.15
C GLN A 53 -3.52 -11.12 0.36
N PHE A 54 -2.62 -10.40 -0.32
CA PHE A 54 -2.90 -9.24 -1.16
C PHE A 54 -2.60 -9.53 -2.64
N TYR A 55 -2.59 -10.79 -3.05
CA TYR A 55 -2.45 -11.17 -4.45
C TYR A 55 -3.75 -10.88 -5.22
N MET A 56 -3.93 -9.60 -5.55
CA MET A 56 -5.09 -9.06 -6.22
C MET A 56 -4.72 -7.77 -6.96
N ARG A 57 -5.57 -7.32 -7.88
CA ARG A 57 -5.31 -6.07 -8.61
C ARG A 57 -5.65 -4.87 -7.75
N GLY A 58 -5.11 -3.74 -8.16
CA GLY A 58 -5.40 -2.42 -7.62
C GLY A 58 -6.89 -2.09 -7.48
N LYS A 59 -7.67 -2.42 -8.50
CA LYS A 59 -9.13 -2.27 -8.45
C LYS A 59 -9.78 -3.09 -7.33
N ASP A 60 -9.26 -4.27 -7.04
CA ASP A 60 -9.84 -5.20 -6.07
C ASP A 60 -9.49 -4.74 -4.65
N ILE A 61 -8.23 -4.31 -4.42
CA ILE A 61 -7.79 -3.76 -3.15
C ILE A 61 -8.45 -2.40 -2.83
N CYS A 62 -8.73 -1.57 -3.86
CA CYS A 62 -9.49 -0.32 -3.69
C CYS A 62 -10.99 -0.56 -3.50
N SER A 63 -11.54 -1.61 -4.08
CA SER A 63 -12.95 -1.99 -3.88
C SER A 63 -13.16 -2.70 -2.54
N MET A 64 -12.09 -3.26 -1.96
CA MET A 64 -12.08 -3.86 -0.64
C MET A 64 -12.31 -2.77 0.42
N GLY A 65 -13.24 -3.01 1.35
CA GLY A 65 -13.46 -2.09 2.46
C GLY A 65 -12.32 -2.14 3.49
N LYS A 66 -12.17 -1.06 4.26
CA LYS A 66 -11.16 -0.93 5.33
C LYS A 66 -11.14 -2.16 6.25
N GLU A 67 -12.30 -2.63 6.70
CA GLU A 67 -12.39 -3.79 7.60
C GLU A 67 -11.83 -5.08 6.98
N SER A 68 -12.10 -5.32 5.69
CA SER A 68 -11.59 -6.49 4.97
C SER A 68 -10.08 -6.42 4.73
N PHE A 69 -9.57 -5.20 4.50
CA PHE A 69 -8.13 -4.96 4.39
C PHE A 69 -7.43 -5.17 5.73
N LEU A 70 -7.96 -4.57 6.81
CA LEU A 70 -7.45 -4.70 8.16
C LEU A 70 -7.46 -6.15 8.66
N ALA A 71 -8.45 -6.95 8.26
CA ALA A 71 -8.51 -8.36 8.62
C ALA A 71 -7.39 -9.21 7.98
N ARG A 72 -6.80 -8.76 6.87
CA ARG A 72 -5.68 -9.42 6.16
C ARG A 72 -4.31 -8.89 6.59
N ALA A 73 -4.26 -7.64 7.03
CA ALA A 73 -3.02 -7.02 7.49
C ALA A 73 -2.81 -7.24 8.99
N PRO A 74 -1.55 -7.21 9.47
CA PRO A 74 -1.27 -7.20 10.90
C PRO A 74 -1.90 -5.98 11.62
N PRO A 75 -2.21 -6.12 12.93
CA PRO A 75 -2.72 -5.01 13.75
C PRO A 75 -1.80 -3.79 13.70
N PHE A 76 -2.36 -2.58 13.79
CA PHE A 76 -1.68 -1.26 13.67
C PHE A 76 -1.15 -0.91 12.28
N MET A 77 -0.60 -1.89 11.58
CA MET A 77 -0.02 -1.74 10.26
C MET A 77 -1.06 -1.65 9.15
N GLY A 78 -2.16 -2.40 9.28
CA GLY A 78 -3.28 -2.29 8.36
C GLY A 78 -3.82 -0.87 8.25
N ASP A 79 -3.88 -0.13 9.36
CA ASP A 79 -4.33 1.27 9.35
C ASP A 79 -3.37 2.19 8.59
N ILE A 80 -2.06 1.99 8.74
CA ILE A 80 -1.04 2.76 8.03
C ILE A 80 -1.13 2.52 6.51
N LEU A 81 -1.18 1.25 6.11
CA LEU A 81 -1.29 0.87 4.70
C LEU A 81 -2.60 1.38 4.09
N TRP A 82 -3.70 1.26 4.83
CA TRP A 82 -5.00 1.75 4.40
C TRP A 82 -5.01 3.27 4.24
N GLU A 83 -4.42 4.00 5.19
CA GLU A 83 -4.31 5.46 5.12
C GLU A 83 -3.50 5.88 3.89
N HIS A 84 -2.39 5.18 3.59
CA HIS A 84 -1.61 5.43 2.38
C HIS A 84 -2.42 5.13 1.11
N LEU A 85 -3.17 4.02 1.09
CA LEU A 85 -4.04 3.67 -0.03
C LEU A 85 -5.12 4.72 -0.26
N GLU A 86 -5.71 5.28 0.81
CA GLU A 86 -6.68 6.38 0.70
C GLU A 86 -6.05 7.66 0.16
N ILE A 87 -4.82 7.99 0.57
CA ILE A 87 -4.08 9.15 0.04
C ILE A 87 -3.86 8.99 -1.46
N LEU A 88 -3.38 7.82 -1.90
CA LEU A 88 -3.16 7.50 -3.31
C LEU A 88 -4.46 7.57 -4.12
N GLN A 89 -5.57 7.07 -3.55
CA GLN A 89 -6.89 7.16 -4.18
C GLN A 89 -7.43 8.58 -4.27
N LYS A 90 -7.17 9.42 -3.25
CA LYS A 90 -7.66 10.81 -3.20
C LYS A 90 -6.86 11.76 -4.08
N GLY A 91 -5.70 11.34 -4.59
CA GLY A 91 -4.97 12.03 -5.66
C GLY A 91 -4.79 13.53 -5.43
N LYS A 92 -4.27 13.90 -4.25
CA LYS A 92 -3.76 15.27 -4.02
C LYS A 92 -2.27 15.32 -4.30
#